data_AF-A0A2M7NXP6-F1
#
_entry.id   AF-A0A2M7NXP6-F1
#
_cell.length_a   1.000
_cell.length_b   1.000
_cell.length_c   1.000
_cell.angle_alpha   90.00
_cell.angle_beta   90.00
_cell.angle_gamma   90.00
#
_symmetry.space_group_name_H-M   'P 1'
#
loop_
_entity.id
_entity.type
_entity.pdbx_description
1 polymer ?
#
loop_
_entity_poly.entity_id
_entity_poly.type
_entity_poly.pdbx_seq_one_letter_code
_entity_poly.pdbx_strand_id
1 'polypeptide(L)'
;MDFQPRINQVIRNAGIVTVLIFFALLFLGYDIRLGENELKLLIMLATLLVLSVFMFFWGWELFGIKSMIENIPTSKIRSMPMGIVELKGEALAKYSLLTKLNGINCVFYKYKVERMTVTGYGKNRRRAWKVISEGQSITPFYVRDSTGSVLIEPFNCDALLERKYYHSEGYYDGAKRYSEWYVSPG
;
A
#
# COMPACT_ATOMS: atom_id res chain seq x y z
N MET A 1 10.88 4.94 -11.57
CA MET A 1 9.75 5.82 -11.96
C MET A 1 8.68 5.66 -10.91
N ASP A 2 8.57 6.62 -9.97
CA ASP A 2 7.51 6.62 -8.97
C ASP A 2 6.16 6.98 -9.62
N PHE A 3 5.32 5.98 -9.86
CA PHE A 3 3.98 6.14 -10.44
C PHE A 3 2.91 6.53 -9.39
N GLN A 4 3.16 6.19 -8.12
CA GLN A 4 2.29 6.48 -6.98
C GLN A 4 1.93 7.98 -6.78
N PRO A 5 2.85 8.96 -6.90
CA PRO A 5 2.53 10.36 -6.59
C PRO A 5 1.62 11.04 -7.61
N ARG A 6 1.68 10.67 -8.90
CA ARG A 6 0.82 11.28 -9.94
C ARG A 6 -0.65 10.85 -9.81
N ILE A 7 -0.88 9.59 -9.46
CA ILE A 7 -2.21 9.01 -9.23
C ILE A 7 -2.90 9.72 -8.04
N ASN A 8 -2.20 9.82 -6.90
CA ASN A 8 -2.72 10.55 -5.73
C ASN A 8 -3.01 12.04 -6.00
N GLN A 9 -2.28 12.65 -6.93
CA GLN A 9 -2.49 14.05 -7.32
C GLN A 9 -3.75 14.23 -8.18
N VAL A 10 -4.04 13.29 -9.08
CA VAL A 10 -5.26 13.29 -9.89
C VAL A 10 -6.50 13.02 -9.02
N ILE A 11 -6.41 12.09 -8.06
CA ILE A 11 -7.48 11.80 -7.08
C ILE A 11 -7.84 13.05 -6.27
N ARG A 12 -6.82 13.73 -5.74
CA ARG A 12 -7.03 14.96 -4.95
C ARG A 12 -7.73 16.03 -5.80
N ASN A 13 -7.35 16.16 -7.07
CA ASN A 13 -7.94 17.15 -7.96
C ASN A 13 -9.38 16.79 -8.35
N ALA A 14 -9.69 15.52 -8.65
CA ALA A 14 -11.05 15.07 -8.97
C ALA A 14 -12.02 15.18 -7.77
N GLY A 15 -11.54 14.89 -6.56
CA GLY A 15 -12.27 15.13 -5.32
C GLY A 15 -12.57 16.62 -5.10
N ILE A 16 -11.62 17.51 -5.40
CA ILE A 16 -11.84 18.96 -5.30
C ILE A 16 -12.90 19.43 -6.31
N VAL A 17 -12.85 18.97 -7.57
CA VAL A 17 -13.82 19.38 -8.61
C VAL A 17 -15.24 18.92 -8.27
N THR A 18 -15.42 17.70 -7.76
CA THR A 18 -16.75 17.19 -7.36
C THR A 18 -17.34 18.00 -6.19
N VAL A 19 -16.53 18.39 -5.21
CA VAL A 19 -16.95 19.27 -4.10
C VAL A 19 -17.30 20.68 -4.60
N LEU A 20 -16.54 21.25 -5.54
CA LEU A 20 -16.82 22.57 -6.10
C LEU A 20 -18.13 22.59 -6.90
N ILE A 21 -18.42 21.53 -7.67
CA ILE A 21 -19.69 21.39 -8.39
C ILE A 21 -20.87 21.30 -7.42
N PHE A 22 -20.73 20.57 -6.31
CA PHE A 22 -21.76 20.48 -5.27
C PHE A 22 -22.07 21.86 -4.66
N PHE A 23 -21.04 22.63 -4.28
CA PHE A 23 -21.22 23.96 -3.72
C PHE A 23 -21.83 24.95 -4.74
N ALA A 24 -21.45 24.87 -6.01
CA ALA A 24 -22.04 25.68 -7.07
C ALA A 24 -23.53 25.38 -7.29
N LEU A 25 -23.92 24.09 -7.23
CA LEU A 25 -25.33 23.68 -7.31
C LEU A 25 -26.13 24.10 -6.08
N LEU A 26 -25.53 24.07 -4.88
CA LEU A 26 -26.15 24.55 -3.64
C LEU A 26 -26.39 26.07 -3.69
N PHE A 27 -25.42 26.83 -4.22
CA PHE A 27 -25.52 28.27 -4.41
C PHE A 27 -26.60 28.64 -5.44
N LEU A 28 -26.66 27.95 -6.58
CA LEU A 28 -27.70 28.15 -7.61
C LEU A 28 -29.10 27.74 -7.14
N GLY A 29 -29.21 26.75 -6.25
CA GLY A 29 -30.48 26.30 -5.69
C GLY A 29 -31.05 27.19 -4.58
N TYR A 30 -30.23 28.06 -3.98
CA TYR A 30 -30.61 28.91 -2.84
C TYR A 30 -31.58 30.05 -3.23
N ASP A 31 -31.51 30.54 -4.47
CA ASP A 31 -32.36 31.64 -4.96
C ASP A 31 -33.77 31.19 -5.40
N ILE A 32 -34.07 29.89 -5.33
CA ILE A 32 -35.35 29.34 -5.77
C ILE A 32 -36.35 29.32 -4.60
N ARG A 33 -37.40 30.16 -4.66
CA ARG A 33 -38.54 30.13 -3.72
C ARG A 33 -39.42 28.90 -3.96
N LEU A 34 -39.02 27.77 -3.39
CA LEU A 34 -39.82 26.54 -3.30
C LEU A 34 -40.41 26.37 -1.89
N GLY A 35 -41.50 25.61 -1.76
CA GLY A 35 -42.04 25.22 -0.47
C GLY A 35 -41.03 24.37 0.32
N GLU A 36 -41.07 24.45 1.66
CA GLU A 36 -40.03 23.84 2.54
C GLU A 36 -39.82 22.33 2.30
N ASN A 37 -40.86 21.61 1.88
CA ASN A 37 -40.79 20.16 1.65
C ASN A 37 -40.14 19.81 0.31
N GLU A 38 -40.46 20.57 -0.75
CA GLU A 38 -39.85 20.40 -2.08
C GLU A 38 -38.35 20.74 -2.05
N LEU A 39 -37.98 21.79 -1.31
CA LEU A 39 -36.58 22.18 -1.13
C LEU A 39 -35.77 21.10 -0.40
N LYS A 40 -36.32 20.51 0.67
CA LYS A 40 -35.67 19.40 1.40
C LYS A 40 -35.45 18.18 0.50
N LEU A 41 -36.42 17.86 -0.35
CA LEU A 41 -36.36 16.71 -1.25
C LEU A 41 -35.29 16.91 -2.33
N LEU A 42 -35.18 18.10 -2.91
CA LEU A 42 -34.12 18.45 -3.86
C LEU A 42 -32.72 18.40 -3.24
N ILE A 43 -32.54 18.89 -2.01
CA ILE A 43 -31.25 18.83 -1.31
C ILE A 43 -30.85 17.37 -1.03
N MET A 44 -31.80 16.51 -0.62
CA MET A 44 -31.53 15.08 -0.42
C MET A 44 -31.13 14.39 -1.73
N LEU A 45 -31.79 14.68 -2.85
CA LEU A 45 -31.43 14.09 -4.15
C LEU A 45 -30.08 14.59 -4.65
N ALA A 46 -29.78 15.89 -4.50
CA ALA A 46 -28.51 16.48 -4.90
C ALA A 46 -27.33 15.91 -4.09
N THR A 47 -27.49 15.79 -2.77
CA THR A 47 -26.48 15.18 -1.90
C THR A 47 -26.25 13.71 -2.25
N LEU A 48 -27.31 12.95 -2.54
CA LEU A 48 -27.21 11.56 -2.94
C LEU A 48 -26.47 11.40 -4.28
N LEU A 49 -26.76 12.27 -5.25
CA LEU A 49 -26.12 12.27 -6.57
C LEU A 49 -24.63 12.59 -6.45
N VAL A 50 -24.27 13.61 -5.69
CA VAL A 50 -22.86 13.98 -5.47
C VAL A 50 -22.10 12.87 -4.74
N LEU A 51 -22.68 12.28 -3.69
CA LEU A 51 -22.07 11.16 -2.99
C LEU A 51 -21.84 9.96 -3.93
N SER A 52 -22.82 9.67 -4.79
CA SER A 52 -22.74 8.55 -5.76
C SER A 52 -21.65 8.77 -6.81
N VAL A 53 -21.58 9.98 -7.39
CA VAL A 53 -20.55 10.34 -8.38
C VAL A 53 -19.16 10.30 -7.74
N PHE A 54 -19.02 10.82 -6.53
CA PHE A 54 -17.77 10.77 -5.77
C PHE A 54 -17.30 9.34 -5.51
N MET A 55 -18.19 8.46 -5.03
CA MET A 55 -17.88 7.04 -4.81
C MET A 55 -17.51 6.31 -6.11
N PHE A 56 -18.18 6.64 -7.22
CA PHE A 56 -17.91 6.03 -8.52
C PHE A 56 -16.51 6.37 -9.04
N PHE A 57 -16.09 7.64 -9.00
CA PHE A 57 -14.74 8.03 -9.41
C PHE A 57 -13.67 7.43 -8.51
N TRP A 58 -13.92 7.34 -7.20
CA TRP A 58 -13.00 6.68 -6.27
C TRP A 58 -12.87 5.18 -6.58
N GLY A 59 -13.98 4.51 -6.91
CA GLY A 59 -14.00 3.08 -7.22
C GLY A 59 -13.34 2.70 -8.55
N TRP A 60 -13.46 3.55 -9.58
CA TRP A 60 -12.95 3.25 -10.93
C TRP A 60 -11.42 3.08 -10.98
N GLU A 61 -10.70 3.81 -10.14
CA GLU A 61 -9.23 3.79 -10.13
C GLU A 61 -8.66 2.58 -9.39
N LEU A 62 -9.34 2.14 -8.33
CA LEU A 62 -9.07 0.84 -7.69
C LEU A 62 -9.22 -0.30 -8.70
N PHE A 63 -10.19 -0.18 -9.62
CA PHE A 63 -10.38 -1.13 -10.70
C PHE A 63 -9.25 -1.06 -11.74
N GLY A 64 -8.78 0.14 -12.09
CA GLY A 64 -7.66 0.34 -13.02
C GLY A 64 -6.35 -0.28 -12.54
N ILE A 65 -6.00 -0.08 -11.27
CA ILE A 65 -4.80 -0.69 -10.66
C ILE A 65 -4.96 -2.21 -10.62
N LYS A 66 -6.14 -2.71 -10.24
CA LYS A 66 -6.44 -4.14 -10.22
C LYS A 66 -6.30 -4.76 -11.61
N SER A 67 -6.90 -4.17 -12.64
CA SER A 67 -6.81 -4.67 -14.01
C SER A 67 -5.39 -4.58 -14.58
N MET A 68 -4.59 -3.58 -14.18
CA MET A 68 -3.16 -3.56 -14.56
C MET A 68 -2.42 -4.74 -13.94
N ILE A 69 -2.60 -5.01 -12.65
CA ILE A 69 -1.93 -6.13 -11.98
C ILE A 69 -2.38 -7.48 -12.54
N GLU A 70 -3.70 -7.67 -12.75
CA GLU A 70 -4.28 -8.93 -13.24
C GLU A 70 -3.93 -9.24 -14.71
N ASN A 71 -3.69 -8.22 -15.54
CA ASN A 71 -3.38 -8.42 -16.96
C ASN A 71 -1.88 -8.38 -17.29
N ILE A 72 -0.99 -8.30 -16.28
CA ILE A 72 0.45 -8.47 -16.55
C ILE A 72 0.69 -9.92 -16.96
N PRO A 73 1.21 -10.20 -18.16
CA PRO A 73 1.46 -11.57 -18.59
C PRO A 73 2.61 -12.18 -17.78
N THR A 74 2.35 -13.32 -17.14
CA THR A 74 3.41 -14.15 -16.56
C THR A 74 4.34 -14.61 -17.68
N SER A 75 5.56 -14.07 -17.70
CA SER A 75 6.49 -14.25 -18.83
C SER A 75 7.63 -15.18 -18.46
N LYS A 76 8.05 -16.02 -19.42
CA LYS A 76 9.27 -16.81 -19.30
C LYS A 76 10.49 -15.88 -19.37
N ILE A 77 11.50 -16.14 -18.54
CA ILE A 77 12.70 -15.29 -18.45
C ILE A 77 13.37 -15.09 -19.82
N ARG A 78 13.47 -16.14 -20.64
CA ARG A 78 14.10 -16.07 -21.98
C ARG A 78 13.42 -15.08 -22.94
N SER A 79 12.11 -14.88 -22.80
CA SER A 79 11.29 -14.08 -23.72
C SER A 79 10.56 -12.96 -22.99
N MET A 80 11.12 -12.49 -21.87
CA MET A 80 10.56 -11.41 -21.08
C MET A 80 10.58 -10.11 -21.90
N PRO A 81 9.44 -9.43 -22.08
CA PRO A 81 9.42 -8.14 -22.78
C PRO A 81 10.14 -7.06 -21.99
N MET A 82 10.62 -6.03 -22.69
CA MET A 82 11.17 -4.83 -22.05
C MET A 82 10.03 -4.05 -21.39
N GLY A 83 9.98 -4.01 -20.06
CA GLY A 83 8.95 -3.29 -19.31
C GLY A 83 8.51 -3.98 -18.03
N ILE A 84 7.26 -3.77 -17.64
CA ILE A 84 6.63 -4.39 -16.47
C ILE A 84 6.24 -5.83 -16.83
N VAL A 85 6.70 -6.78 -16.03
CA VAL A 85 6.53 -8.21 -16.27
C VAL A 85 6.36 -8.95 -14.95
N GLU A 86 5.52 -9.98 -14.97
CA GLU A 86 5.42 -10.91 -13.85
C GLU A 86 6.33 -12.10 -14.12
N LEU A 87 7.17 -12.41 -13.14
CA LEU A 87 8.12 -13.52 -13.19
C LEU A 87 7.80 -14.52 -12.10
N LYS A 88 7.92 -15.80 -12.45
CA LYS A 88 7.77 -16.93 -11.52
C LYS A 88 8.99 -17.84 -11.65
N GLY A 89 9.57 -18.19 -10.51
CA GLY A 89 10.75 -19.04 -10.46
C GLY A 89 11.29 -19.19 -9.05
N GLU A 90 12.37 -19.94 -8.94
CA GLU A 90 13.13 -20.14 -7.70
C GLU A 90 14.05 -18.95 -7.46
N ALA A 91 14.21 -18.57 -6.20
CA ALA A 91 15.01 -17.41 -5.82
C ALA A 91 16.39 -17.87 -5.35
N LEU A 92 17.44 -17.39 -6.00
CA LEU A 92 18.81 -17.85 -5.80
C LEU A 92 19.69 -16.70 -5.33
N ALA A 93 20.48 -16.95 -4.28
CA ALA A 93 21.41 -15.97 -3.76
C ALA A 93 22.53 -15.70 -4.77
N LYS A 94 22.76 -14.41 -5.10
CA LYS A 94 24.00 -13.99 -5.77
C LYS A 94 25.14 -13.81 -4.76
N TYR A 95 24.80 -13.28 -3.59
CA TYR A 95 25.71 -13.07 -2.46
C TYR A 95 25.12 -13.69 -1.21
N SER A 96 25.97 -14.07 -0.26
CA SER A 96 25.52 -14.49 1.06
C SER A 96 24.80 -13.32 1.74
N LEU A 97 23.57 -13.57 2.18
CA LEU A 97 22.75 -12.61 2.89
C LEU A 97 22.11 -13.30 4.08
N LEU A 98 22.28 -12.68 5.25
CA LEU A 98 21.62 -13.08 6.47
C LEU A 98 20.52 -12.07 6.79
N THR A 99 19.41 -12.57 7.32
CA THR A 99 18.37 -11.74 7.90
C THR A 99 18.93 -10.89 9.05
N LYS A 100 18.33 -9.73 9.29
CA LYS A 100 18.84 -8.74 10.24
C LYS A 100 18.59 -9.15 11.69
N LEU A 101 17.47 -9.84 11.97
CA LEU A 101 17.03 -10.11 13.33
C LEU A 101 17.43 -11.51 13.81
N ASN A 102 17.17 -12.55 13.02
CA ASN A 102 17.43 -13.94 13.43
C ASN A 102 18.63 -14.62 12.74
N GLY A 103 19.33 -13.94 11.82
CA GLY A 103 20.58 -14.41 11.22
C GLY A 103 20.45 -15.64 10.31
N ILE A 104 19.31 -15.81 9.65
CA ILE A 104 19.02 -16.92 8.74
C ILE A 104 19.47 -16.57 7.32
N ASN A 105 20.00 -17.56 6.59
CA ASN A 105 20.30 -17.44 5.16
C ASN A 105 19.03 -17.11 4.35
N CYS A 106 19.08 -16.02 3.60
CA CYS A 106 17.97 -15.55 2.77
C CYS A 106 18.49 -14.92 1.47
N VAL A 107 17.61 -14.68 0.51
CA VAL A 107 17.92 -13.92 -0.72
C VAL A 107 17.39 -12.49 -0.66
N PHE A 108 16.37 -12.28 0.16
CA PHE A 108 15.76 -10.99 0.44
C PHE A 108 15.13 -11.02 1.82
N TYR A 109 15.21 -9.91 2.56
CA TYR A 109 14.48 -9.74 3.81
C TYR A 109 13.93 -8.32 3.96
N LYS A 110 12.88 -8.21 4.77
CA LYS A 110 12.33 -6.98 5.33
C LYS A 110 12.17 -7.18 6.83
N TYR A 111 12.49 -6.16 7.61
CA TYR A 111 12.35 -6.21 9.06
C TYR A 111 11.67 -4.95 9.59
N LYS A 112 10.96 -5.10 10.71
CA LYS A 112 10.33 -4.02 11.44
C LYS A 112 10.49 -4.26 12.94
N VAL A 113 10.99 -3.25 13.63
CA VAL A 113 11.13 -3.20 15.08
C VAL A 113 10.28 -2.08 15.62
N GLU A 114 9.42 -2.40 16.56
CA GLU A 114 8.48 -1.46 17.17
C GLU A 114 8.65 -1.44 18.67
N ARG A 115 8.49 -0.25 19.26
CA ARG A 115 8.47 -0.03 20.70
C ARG A 115 7.07 0.40 21.12
N MET A 116 6.58 -0.22 22.18
CA MET A 116 5.37 0.19 22.87
C MET A 116 5.63 1.48 23.62
N THR A 117 4.84 2.50 23.31
CA THR A 117 4.81 3.77 24.03
C THR A 117 3.48 3.86 24.77
N VAL A 118 3.57 4.18 26.06
CA VAL A 118 2.42 4.47 26.89
C VAL A 118 2.34 5.97 27.12
N THR A 119 1.18 6.56 26.84
CA THR A 119 0.92 7.99 27.08
C THR A 119 -0.31 8.18 27.95
N GLY A 120 -0.30 9.20 28.82
CA GLY A 120 -1.40 9.52 29.73
C GLY A 120 -1.30 8.83 31.09
N TYR A 121 -2.19 9.19 32.02
CA TYR A 121 -2.22 8.70 33.40
C TYR A 121 -3.61 8.20 33.80
N GLY A 122 -3.68 7.29 34.77
CA GLY A 122 -4.92 6.73 35.30
C GLY A 122 -5.81 6.09 34.21
N LYS A 123 -7.09 6.48 34.16
CA LYS A 123 -8.08 5.96 33.21
C LYS A 123 -7.84 6.37 31.75
N ASN A 124 -7.01 7.39 31.49
CA ASN A 124 -6.71 7.91 30.15
C ASN A 124 -5.44 7.32 29.53
N ARG A 125 -4.93 6.20 30.09
CA ARG A 125 -3.72 5.55 29.60
C ARG A 125 -3.95 4.94 28.21
N ARG A 126 -3.24 5.45 27.20
CA ARG A 126 -3.23 4.90 25.83
C ARG A 126 -1.93 4.16 25.56
N ARG A 127 -2.02 3.13 24.74
CA ARG A 127 -0.91 2.28 24.33
C ARG A 127 -0.80 2.34 22.81
N ALA A 128 0.37 2.64 22.30
CA ALA A 128 0.63 2.68 20.86
C ALA A 128 1.98 2.03 20.54
N TRP A 129 2.03 1.27 19.45
CA TRP A 129 3.28 0.78 18.90
C TRP A 129 3.86 1.83 17.96
N LYS A 130 5.11 2.20 18.17
CA LYS A 130 5.86 3.11 17.29
C LYS A 130 7.00 2.34 16.65
N VAL A 131 7.14 2.48 15.33
CA VAL A 131 8.29 1.93 14.60
C VAL A 131 9.53 2.68 15.06
N ILE A 132 10.54 1.95 15.52
CA ILE A 132 11.83 2.51 15.94
C ILE A 132 12.95 2.14 14.95
N SER A 133 12.77 1.07 14.17
CA SER A 133 13.68 0.69 13.09
C SER A 133 12.92 -0.14 12.08
N GLU A 134 13.10 0.15 10.80
CA GLU A 134 12.61 -0.70 9.72
C GLU A 134 13.56 -0.63 8.54
N GLY A 135 13.52 -1.64 7.68
CA GLY A 135 14.32 -1.65 6.48
C GLY A 135 14.19 -2.96 5.71
N GLN A 136 14.86 -3.02 4.58
CA GLN A 136 14.91 -4.19 3.71
C GLN A 136 16.29 -4.34 3.08
N SER A 137 16.60 -5.55 2.64
CA SER A 137 17.84 -5.83 1.93
C SER A 137 17.84 -5.21 0.53
N ILE A 138 18.95 -4.59 0.14
CA ILE A 138 19.20 -4.07 -1.21
C ILE A 138 20.06 -5.01 -2.05
N THR A 139 20.43 -6.17 -1.50
CA THR A 139 21.35 -7.12 -2.12
C THR A 139 20.71 -7.76 -3.35
N PRO A 140 21.36 -7.71 -4.53
CA PRO A 140 20.84 -8.36 -5.72
C PRO A 140 20.78 -9.88 -5.57
N PHE A 141 19.77 -10.51 -6.18
CA PHE A 141 19.59 -11.96 -6.21
C PHE A 141 19.08 -12.40 -7.58
N TYR A 142 19.20 -13.68 -7.89
CA TYR A 142 18.71 -14.23 -9.14
C TYR A 142 17.32 -14.83 -8.96
N VAL A 143 16.47 -14.70 -9.97
CA VAL A 143 15.28 -15.54 -10.12
C VAL A 143 15.52 -16.47 -11.30
N ARG A 144 15.32 -17.77 -11.10
CA ARG A 144 15.53 -18.81 -12.11
C ARG A 144 14.23 -19.55 -12.39
N ASP A 145 13.93 -19.69 -13.66
CA ASP A 145 12.89 -20.56 -14.19
C ASP A 145 13.54 -21.61 -15.12
N SER A 146 12.75 -22.56 -15.61
CA SER A 146 13.10 -23.56 -16.62
C SER A 146 13.79 -23.00 -17.88
N THR A 147 13.63 -21.71 -18.18
CA THR A 147 14.16 -21.10 -19.41
C THR A 147 15.45 -20.30 -19.25
N GLY A 148 15.81 -19.90 -18.03
CA GLY A 148 16.96 -19.04 -17.76
C GLY A 148 16.94 -18.42 -16.37
N SER A 149 17.82 -17.45 -16.13
CA SER A 149 17.91 -16.70 -14.87
C SER A 149 18.02 -15.20 -15.12
N VAL A 150 17.37 -14.40 -14.29
CA VAL A 150 17.44 -12.93 -14.33
C VAL A 150 17.95 -12.39 -13.00
N LEU A 151 18.72 -11.31 -13.05
CA LEU A 151 19.18 -10.59 -11.87
C LEU A 151 18.12 -9.59 -11.43
N ILE A 152 17.72 -9.66 -10.17
CA ILE A 152 16.81 -8.72 -9.53
C ILE A 152 17.60 -7.80 -8.60
N GLU A 153 17.42 -6.49 -8.76
CA GLU A 153 17.94 -5.47 -7.86
C GLU A 153 16.79 -4.91 -7.01
N PRO A 154 16.68 -5.26 -5.72
CA PRO A 154 15.50 -4.96 -4.90
C PRO A 154 15.46 -3.52 -4.35
N PHE A 155 15.91 -2.53 -5.13
CA PHE A 155 15.91 -1.14 -4.71
C PHE A 155 14.47 -0.59 -4.66
N ASN A 156 14.05 -0.03 -3.52
CA ASN A 156 12.68 0.47 -3.31
C ASN A 156 11.57 -0.51 -3.74
N CYS A 157 11.76 -1.82 -3.53
CA CYS A 157 10.71 -2.79 -3.82
C CYS A 157 9.67 -2.82 -2.70
N ASP A 158 8.40 -3.02 -3.09
CA ASP A 158 7.36 -3.44 -2.18
C ASP A 158 7.28 -4.96 -2.18
N ALA A 159 7.39 -5.55 -0.99
CA ALA A 159 7.36 -7.00 -0.80
C ALA A 159 6.15 -7.40 0.04
N LEU A 160 5.26 -8.19 -0.57
CA LEU A 160 4.18 -8.87 0.13
C LEU A 160 4.65 -10.27 0.51
N LEU A 161 5.05 -10.43 1.77
CA LEU A 161 5.62 -11.67 2.28
C LEU A 161 4.88 -12.13 3.53
N GLU A 162 4.89 -13.42 3.81
CA GLU A 162 4.47 -13.96 5.09
C GLU A 162 5.52 -13.67 6.17
N ARG A 163 5.06 -13.29 7.37
CA ARG A 163 5.96 -13.03 8.50
C ARG A 163 6.50 -14.36 9.02
N LYS A 164 7.81 -14.55 8.90
CA LYS A 164 8.48 -15.81 9.31
C LYS A 164 9.10 -15.74 10.70
N TYR A 165 9.42 -14.54 11.18
CA TYR A 165 9.98 -14.35 12.52
C TYR A 165 9.20 -13.30 13.30
N TYR A 166 8.90 -13.64 14.55
CA TYR A 166 8.27 -12.75 15.50
C TYR A 166 8.84 -12.99 16.89
N HIS A 167 9.32 -11.93 17.52
CA HIS A 167 9.78 -11.96 18.90
C HIS A 167 9.30 -10.71 19.62
N SER A 168 8.88 -10.84 20.88
CA SER A 168 8.51 -9.71 21.71
C SER A 168 9.19 -9.82 23.07
N GLU A 169 9.75 -8.71 23.53
CA GLU A 169 10.47 -8.62 24.80
C GLU A 169 10.00 -7.43 25.63
N GLY A 170 10.18 -7.52 26.94
CA GLY A 170 9.82 -6.48 27.90
C GLY A 170 8.33 -6.47 28.23
N TYR A 171 7.96 -5.53 29.11
CA TYR A 171 6.59 -5.40 29.61
C TYR A 171 6.19 -3.95 29.73
N TYR A 172 4.89 -3.67 29.53
CA TYR A 172 4.31 -2.34 29.56
C TYR A 172 5.02 -1.32 28.64
N ASP A 173 5.54 -0.24 29.22
CA ASP A 173 6.13 0.86 28.50
C ASP A 173 7.58 0.51 28.13
N GLY A 174 7.92 0.70 26.87
CA GLY A 174 9.22 0.30 26.35
C GLY A 174 9.32 -1.16 25.90
N ALA A 175 8.25 -1.97 26.02
CA ALA A 175 8.20 -3.30 25.41
C ALA A 175 8.52 -3.21 23.91
N LYS A 176 9.25 -4.18 23.36
CA LYS A 176 9.62 -4.20 21.95
C LYS A 176 9.06 -5.43 21.26
N ARG A 177 8.71 -5.28 19.99
CA ARG A 177 8.39 -6.38 19.11
C ARG A 177 9.22 -6.29 17.84
N TYR A 178 9.71 -7.43 17.41
CA TYR A 178 10.59 -7.65 16.28
C TYR A 178 9.83 -8.53 15.31
N SER A 179 9.69 -8.07 14.07
CA SER A 179 9.04 -8.81 13.00
C SER A 179 9.97 -8.87 11.80
N GLU A 180 10.08 -10.05 11.20
CA GLU A 180 10.87 -10.26 9.99
C GLU A 180 10.13 -11.09 8.95
N TRP A 181 10.36 -10.71 7.70
CA TRP A 181 9.85 -11.34 6.50
C TRP A 181 11.04 -11.63 5.61
N TYR A 182 11.17 -12.85 5.08
CA TYR A 182 12.30 -13.18 4.23
C TYR A 182 11.98 -14.29 3.23
N VAL A 183 12.69 -14.27 2.12
CA VAL A 183 12.67 -15.31 1.10
C VAL A 183 13.89 -16.20 1.31
N SER A 184 13.63 -17.49 1.51
CA SER A 184 14.70 -18.49 1.62
C SER A 184 15.27 -18.77 0.22
N PRO A 185 16.57 -19.09 0.09
CA PRO A 185 17.10 -19.54 -1.19
C PRO A 185 16.50 -20.90 -1.60
N GLY A 186 16.24 -21.08 -2.88
CA GLY A 186 15.58 -22.25 -3.48
C GLY A 186 14.11 -21.97 -3.80
#